data_AF-A0A8J7C4Z0-F1
#
_entry.id   AF-A0A8J7C4Z0-F1
#
_cell.length_a   1.000
_cell.length_b   1.000
_cell.length_c   1.000
_cell.angle_alpha   90.00
_cell.angle_beta   90.00
_cell.angle_gamma   90.00
#
_symmetry.space_group_name_H-M   'P 1'
#
loop_
_entity.id
_entity.type
_entity.pdbx_description
1 polymer ?
#
loop_
_entity_poly.entity_id
_entity_poly.type
_entity_poly.pdbx_seq_one_letter_code
_entity_poly.pdbx_strand_id
1 'polypeptide(L)'
;MDQPTVFINVDLLGHNESQRPEGEFGSALRFLETLAPAPTVLNIYSPTQIKNLYSQPDDTKYFEAQQVFANKHHWYHIYRSSAKSHLPSVEVTQEVADAIESFLSGSSEEGKNG
;
A
#
# COMPACT_ATOMS: atom_id res chain seq x y z
N MET A 1 -5.24 -22.35 -11.17
CA MET A 1 -5.71 -21.12 -10.51
C MET A 1 -4.50 -20.21 -10.44
N ASP A 2 -4.48 -19.17 -11.27
CA ASP A 2 -3.38 -18.21 -11.30
C ASP A 2 -3.40 -17.42 -10.00
N GLN A 3 -2.28 -17.45 -9.28
CA GLN A 3 -2.11 -16.73 -8.03
C GLN A 3 -2.15 -15.22 -8.33
N PRO A 4 -2.79 -14.41 -7.47
CA PRO A 4 -2.76 -12.96 -7.63
C PRO A 4 -1.31 -12.49 -7.63
N THR A 5 -0.94 -11.69 -8.62
CA THR A 5 0.33 -10.95 -8.56
C THR A 5 0.21 -9.95 -7.41
N VAL A 6 0.97 -10.21 -6.35
CA VAL A 6 0.99 -9.42 -5.12
C VAL A 6 2.25 -8.57 -5.13
N PHE A 7 2.06 -7.26 -5.24
CA PHE A 7 3.13 -6.28 -5.00
C PHE A 7 2.94 -5.68 -3.61
N ILE A 8 3.98 -5.80 -2.80
CA ILE A 8 4.02 -5.19 -1.47
C ILE A 8 5.10 -4.12 -1.55
N ASN A 9 4.66 -2.87 -1.60
CA ASN A 9 5.58 -1.76 -1.46
C ASN A 9 5.90 -1.64 0.03
N VAL A 10 7.12 -2.00 0.41
CA VAL A 10 7.64 -1.79 1.76
C VAL A 10 8.55 -0.57 1.67
N ASP A 11 8.14 0.47 2.39
CA ASP A 11 8.67 1.83 2.37
C ASP A 11 10.16 1.97 1.96
N LEU A 12 10.37 2.44 0.72
CA LEU A 12 11.61 3.03 0.21
C LEU A 12 11.36 4.39 -0.48
N LEU A 13 10.13 4.91 -0.41
CA LEU A 13 9.74 6.13 -1.13
C LEU A 13 9.74 7.38 -0.22
N GLY A 14 9.81 7.20 1.10
CA GLY A 14 9.64 8.31 2.05
C GLY A 14 10.73 9.37 2.07
N HIS A 15 11.94 9.10 1.56
CA HIS A 15 13.05 10.05 1.67
C HIS A 15 12.87 11.34 0.84
N ASN A 16 11.96 11.34 -0.15
CA ASN A 16 11.72 12.48 -1.04
C ASN A 16 10.30 13.04 -1.01
N GLU A 17 9.36 12.44 -0.27
CA GLU A 17 7.97 12.92 -0.21
C GLU A 17 7.74 13.95 0.90
N SER A 18 8.47 13.85 2.01
CA SER A 18 8.37 14.77 3.16
C SER A 18 9.05 16.14 2.92
N GLN A 19 9.93 16.24 1.93
CA GLN A 19 10.66 17.46 1.56
C GLN A 19 9.97 18.24 0.43
N ARG A 20 8.90 17.70 -0.15
CA ARG A 20 8.16 18.36 -1.23
C ARG A 20 7.12 19.30 -0.64
N PRO A 21 6.93 20.50 -1.22
CA PRO A 21 5.92 21.44 -0.75
C PRO A 21 4.54 20.76 -0.71
N GLU A 22 3.77 21.08 0.32
CA GLU A 22 2.42 20.53 0.56
C GLU A 22 1.60 20.48 -0.74
N GLY A 23 1.35 19.28 -1.26
CA GLY A 23 0.58 19.07 -2.50
C GLY A 23 1.15 18.04 -3.48
N GLU A 24 2.40 17.59 -3.32
CA GLU A 24 3.02 16.61 -4.23
C GLU A 24 2.82 15.14 -3.84
N PHE A 25 2.10 14.82 -2.75
CA PHE A 25 1.69 13.44 -2.42
C PHE A 25 0.97 12.74 -3.60
N GLY A 26 0.35 13.53 -4.48
CA GLY A 26 -0.17 13.06 -5.75
C GLY A 26 0.85 12.34 -6.63
N SER A 27 2.17 12.54 -6.52
CA SER A 27 3.13 11.95 -7.47
C SER A 27 3.24 10.43 -7.37
N ALA A 28 3.27 9.84 -6.17
CA ALA A 28 3.36 8.38 -6.03
C ALA A 28 2.03 7.71 -6.40
N LEU A 29 0.90 8.23 -5.94
CA LEU A 29 -0.40 7.70 -6.34
C LEU A 29 -0.65 7.89 -7.84
N ARG A 30 -0.28 9.03 -8.41
CA ARG A 30 -0.36 9.28 -9.86
C ARG A 30 0.60 8.38 -10.65
N PHE A 31 1.76 8.05 -10.10
CA PHE A 31 2.61 7.02 -10.69
C PHE A 31 1.95 5.65 -10.64
N LEU A 32 1.30 5.28 -9.54
CA LEU A 32 0.50 4.05 -9.45
C LEU A 32 -0.67 4.04 -10.45
N GLU A 33 -1.29 5.18 -10.74
CA GLU A 33 -2.27 5.29 -11.84
C GLU A 33 -1.66 5.00 -13.21
N THR A 34 -0.38 5.33 -13.44
CA THR A 34 0.32 4.94 -14.67
C THR A 34 0.71 3.47 -14.72
N LEU A 35 0.88 2.85 -13.54
CA LEU A 35 1.14 1.42 -13.40
C LEU A 35 -0.14 0.59 -13.44
N ALA A 36 -1.33 1.21 -13.40
CA ALA A 36 -2.61 0.52 -13.53
C ALA A 36 -2.55 -0.34 -14.80
N PRO A 37 -2.47 -1.68 -14.65
CA PRO A 37 -2.19 -2.53 -15.79
C PRO A 37 -3.35 -2.38 -16.77
N ALA A 38 -3.04 -2.02 -18.02
CA ALA A 38 -4.04 -1.98 -19.08
C ALA A 38 -4.81 -3.30 -19.06
N PRO A 39 -6.15 -3.28 -19.04
CA PRO A 39 -6.94 -4.50 -18.88
C PRO A 39 -6.58 -5.48 -20.01
N THR A 40 -5.91 -6.56 -19.65
CA THR A 40 -5.76 -7.74 -20.50
C THR A 40 -6.87 -8.73 -20.15
N VAL A 41 -7.20 -9.65 -21.06
CA VAL A 41 -8.22 -10.68 -20.80
C VAL A 41 -7.91 -11.46 -19.52
N LEU A 42 -6.63 -11.72 -19.23
CA LEU A 42 -6.18 -12.36 -17.98
C LEU A 42 -6.42 -11.48 -16.74
N ASN A 43 -6.16 -10.18 -16.83
CA ASN A 43 -6.36 -9.22 -15.74
C ASN A 43 -7.85 -9.00 -15.39
N ILE A 44 -8.76 -9.28 -16.33
CA ILE A 44 -10.22 -9.24 -16.08
C ILE A 44 -10.65 -10.38 -15.16
N TYR A 45 -10.02 -11.56 -15.28
CA TYR A 45 -10.37 -12.73 -14.47
C TYR A 45 -9.60 -12.81 -13.15
N SER A 46 -8.39 -12.25 -13.11
CA SER A 46 -7.56 -12.18 -11.90
C SER A 46 -6.87 -10.82 -11.82
N PRO A 47 -7.55 -9.77 -11.33
CA PRO A 47 -6.96 -8.44 -11.25
C PRO A 47 -5.77 -8.43 -10.28
N THR A 48 -4.63 -7.90 -10.73
CA THR A 48 -3.46 -7.65 -9.87
C THR A 48 -3.87 -6.90 -8.61
N GLN A 49 -3.40 -7.35 -7.44
CA GLN A 49 -3.67 -6.71 -6.16
C GLN A 49 -2.37 -6.13 -5.59
N ILE A 50 -2.43 -4.93 -5.02
CA ILE A 50 -1.28 -4.23 -4.44
C ILE A 50 -1.62 -3.83 -3.01
N LYS A 51 -0.72 -4.12 -2.05
CA LYS A 51 -0.80 -3.58 -0.69
C LYS A 51 0.38 -2.63 -0.46
N ASN A 52 0.08 -1.38 -0.12
CA ASN A 52 1.08 -0.41 0.31
C ASN A 52 1.25 -0.51 1.83
N LEU A 53 2.39 -1.05 2.27
CA LEU A 53 2.76 -1.15 3.68
C LEU A 53 3.75 -0.04 4.00
N TYR A 54 3.32 0.94 4.78
CA TYR A 54 4.13 2.12 5.07
C TYR A 54 4.10 2.49 6.55
N SER A 55 5.12 3.19 7.01
CA SER A 55 5.24 3.66 8.39
C SER A 55 5.29 5.19 8.47
N GLN A 56 5.82 5.82 7.43
CA GLN A 56 5.99 7.25 7.35
C GLN A 56 5.56 7.80 5.98
N PRO A 57 5.15 9.09 5.94
CA PRO A 57 5.08 10.03 7.05
C PRO A 57 3.94 9.72 8.05
N ASP A 58 4.12 10.15 9.31
CA ASP A 58 3.07 10.09 10.33
C ASP A 58 2.01 11.22 10.17
N ASP A 59 1.71 11.60 8.93
CA ASP A 59 0.78 12.68 8.61
C ASP A 59 -0.63 12.13 8.35
N THR A 60 -1.64 12.73 9.01
CA THR A 60 -3.04 12.39 8.80
C THR A 60 -3.49 12.67 7.37
N LYS A 61 -3.03 13.77 6.75
CA LYS A 61 -3.39 14.11 5.35
C LYS A 61 -2.85 13.08 4.36
N TYR A 62 -1.67 12.53 4.64
CA TYR A 62 -1.08 11.45 3.86
C TYR A 62 -1.97 10.20 3.93
N PHE A 63 -2.37 9.80 5.14
CA PHE A 63 -3.24 8.64 5.33
C PHE A 63 -4.63 8.83 4.69
N GLU A 64 -5.23 10.00 4.82
CA GLU A 64 -6.52 10.32 4.19
C GLU A 64 -6.44 10.20 2.66
N ALA A 65 -5.38 10.73 2.06
CA ALA A 65 -5.24 10.69 0.61
C ALA A 65 -4.94 9.26 0.09
N GLN A 66 -4.22 8.43 0.88
CA GLN A 66 -4.10 6.98 0.65
C GLN A 66 -5.47 6.28 0.68
N GLN A 67 -6.34 6.61 1.67
CA GLN A 67 -7.70 6.06 1.76
C GLN A 67 -8.57 6.48 0.57
N VAL A 68 -8.52 7.75 0.17
CA VAL A 68 -9.26 8.24 -1.00
C VAL A 68 -8.84 7.47 -2.26
N PHE A 69 -7.57 7.14 -2.40
CA PHE A 69 -7.06 6.34 -3.51
C PHE A 69 -7.57 4.89 -3.45
N ALA A 70 -7.44 4.23 -2.30
CA ALA A 70 -7.96 2.86 -2.10
C ALA A 70 -9.46 2.75 -2.42
N ASN A 71 -10.26 3.74 -1.99
CA ASN A 71 -11.69 3.78 -2.28
C ASN A 71 -12.02 3.92 -3.77
N LYS A 72 -11.11 4.52 -4.56
CA LYS A 72 -11.27 4.66 -6.03
C LYS A 72 -10.74 3.44 -6.79
N HIS A 73 -9.86 2.66 -6.17
CA HIS A 73 -9.10 1.59 -6.82
C HIS A 73 -9.15 0.32 -5.97
N HIS A 74 -10.13 -0.55 -6.18
CA HIS A 74 -10.31 -1.80 -5.39
C HIS A 74 -9.12 -2.76 -5.44
N TRP A 75 -8.21 -2.59 -6.39
CA TRP A 75 -6.95 -3.35 -6.48
C TRP A 75 -5.87 -2.81 -5.54
N TYR A 76 -6.08 -1.66 -4.91
CA TYR A 76 -5.15 -0.98 -4.04
C TYR A 76 -5.60 -1.08 -2.58
N HIS A 77 -4.73 -1.64 -1.75
CA HIS A 77 -4.92 -1.85 -0.33
C HIS A 77 -3.85 -1.07 0.43
N ILE A 78 -4.19 -0.56 1.61
CA ILE A 78 -3.28 0.22 2.44
C ILE A 78 -3.13 -0.41 3.81
N TYR A 79 -1.92 -0.39 4.34
CA TYR A 79 -1.62 -0.77 5.71
C TYR A 79 -0.59 0.20 6.27
N ARG A 80 -0.96 0.89 7.35
CA ARG A 80 -0.06 1.77 8.07
C ARG A 80 0.51 1.00 9.26
N SER A 81 1.80 0.72 9.23
CA SER A 81 2.43 -0.04 10.30
C SER A 81 2.79 0.83 11.50
N SER A 82 3.07 0.17 12.64
CA SER A 82 3.43 0.83 13.90
C SER A 82 4.89 1.30 13.98
N ALA A 83 5.70 1.07 12.93
CA ALA A 83 7.12 1.46 12.91
C ALA A 83 7.29 2.99 12.98
N LYS A 84 8.35 3.45 13.64
CA LYS A 84 8.69 4.86 13.75
C LYS A 84 9.61 5.33 12.63
N SER A 85 10.31 4.40 11.97
CA SER A 85 11.22 4.68 10.86
C SER A 85 10.62 4.32 9.51
N HIS A 86 11.30 4.72 8.43
CA HIS A 86 11.01 4.27 7.06
C HIS A 86 11.36 2.79 6.80
N LEU A 87 11.79 2.02 7.80
CA LEU A 87 12.24 0.64 7.62
C LEU A 87 11.40 -0.34 8.45
N PRO A 88 10.08 -0.47 8.17
CA PRO A 88 9.21 -1.37 8.93
C PRO A 88 9.67 -2.82 8.88
N SER A 89 10.29 -3.26 7.79
CA SER A 89 10.83 -4.61 7.65
C SER A 89 12.00 -4.93 8.60
N VAL A 90 12.59 -3.91 9.22
CA VAL A 90 13.66 -4.06 10.21
C VAL A 90 13.11 -3.83 11.62
N GLU A 91 12.21 -2.86 11.79
CA GLU A 91 11.73 -2.42 13.10
C GLU A 91 10.55 -3.25 13.64
N VAL A 92 9.58 -3.58 12.78
CA VAL A 92 8.35 -4.29 13.12
C VAL A 92 8.18 -5.53 12.26
N THR A 93 9.22 -6.36 12.23
CA THR A 93 9.36 -7.54 11.35
C THR A 93 8.13 -8.46 11.36
N GLN A 94 7.60 -8.78 12.54
CA GLN A 94 6.44 -9.68 12.67
C GLN A 94 5.17 -9.03 12.11
N GLU A 95 4.93 -7.75 12.39
CA GLU A 95 3.79 -7.01 11.86
C GLU A 95 3.81 -6.98 10.33
N VAL A 96 5.00 -6.77 9.74
CA VAL A 96 5.19 -6.85 8.30
C VAL A 96 4.90 -8.24 7.77
N ALA A 97 5.42 -9.30 8.41
CA ALA A 97 5.16 -10.67 8.01
C ALA A 97 3.67 -11.01 8.04
N ASP A 98 2.98 -10.67 9.13
CA ASP A 98 1.54 -10.90 9.31
C ASP A 98 0.74 -10.18 8.23
N ALA A 99 1.07 -8.92 7.94
CA ALA A 99 0.39 -8.13 6.92
C ALA A 99 0.57 -8.70 5.49
N ILE A 100 1.74 -9.31 5.21
CA ILE A 100 2.04 -10.03 3.96
C ILE A 100 1.20 -11.31 3.88
N GLU A 101 1.25 -12.16 4.91
CA GLU A 101 0.54 -13.45 4.94
C GLU A 101 -0.98 -13.27 4.87
N SER A 102 -1.50 -12.29 5.60
CA SER A 102 -2.90 -11.89 5.56
C SER A 102 -3.34 -11.49 4.16
N PHE A 103 -2.51 -10.69 3.47
CA PHE A 103 -2.79 -10.28 2.09
C PHE A 103 -2.80 -11.46 1.11
N LEU A 104 -1.83 -12.36 1.21
CA LEU A 104 -1.71 -13.53 0.33
C LEU A 104 -2.83 -14.54 0.54
N SER A 105 -3.32 -14.68 1.77
CA SER A 105 -4.42 -15.60 2.10
C SER A 105 -5.80 -15.07 1.70
N GLY A 106 -5.92 -13.79 1.31
CA GLY A 106 -7.21 -13.14 1.07
C GLY A 106 -8.03 -12.93 2.34
N SER A 107 -7.41 -13.06 3.52
CA SER A 107 -8.06 -12.77 4.79
C SER A 107 -8.11 -11.26 4.98
N SER A 108 -9.31 -10.69 5.10
CA SER A 108 -9.45 -9.29 5.48
C SER A 108 -9.02 -9.11 6.93
N GLU A 109 -8.11 -8.18 7.21
CA GLU A 109 -7.81 -7.72 8.57
C GLU A 109 -8.96 -6.83 9.07
N GLU A 110 -10.12 -7.45 9.28
CA GLU A 110 -11.22 -6.78 9.95
C GLU A 110 -10.95 -6.81 11.47
N GLY A 111 -10.51 -5.68 12.01
CA GLY A 111 -10.68 -5.33 13.41
C GLY A 111 -9.61 -5.83 14.39
N LYS A 112 -8.50 -5.10 14.48
CA LYS A 112 -7.75 -4.94 15.75
C LYS A 112 -7.22 -3.52 15.86
N ASN A 113 -8.10 -2.56 16.12
CA ASN A 113 -7.76 -1.26 16.71
C ASN A 113 -9.00 -0.77 17.46
N GLY A 114 -9.11 -1.22 18.72
CA GLY A 114 -9.97 -0.65 19.75
C GLY A 114 -9.09 -0.15 20.88
#